data_AF-G2SPL1-F1
#
_entry.id   AF-G2SPL1-F1
#
_cell.length_a   1.000
_cell.length_b   1.000
_cell.length_c   1.000
_cell.angle_alpha   90.00
_cell.angle_beta   90.00
_cell.angle_gamma   90.00
#
_symmetry.space_group_name_H-M   'P 1'
#
loop_
_entity.id
_entity.type
_entity.pdbx_description
1 polymer ?
#
loop_
_entity_poly.entity_id
_entity_poly.type
_entity_poly.pdbx_seq_one_letter_code
_entity_poly.pdbx_strand_id
1 'polypeptide(L)'
;MKSRKEIAELANEYIDEFDVAYVPKNERIERIIAYGKKSLEERQIAPQTIMDKCVRAIYEVVLKQKITVGDEASCILKKMEKLSRERSILPFRRYDPWN
;
A
#
# COMPACT_ATOMS: atom_id res chain seq x y z
N MET A 1 -16.43 -6.87 -7.85
CA MET A 1 -14.96 -7.06 -7.88
C MET A 1 -14.39 -5.91 -8.70
N LYS A 2 -13.32 -5.27 -8.24
CA LYS A 2 -12.68 -4.17 -8.98
C LYS A 2 -11.84 -4.68 -10.13
N SER A 3 -11.65 -3.85 -11.15
CA SER A 3 -10.69 -4.14 -12.22
C SER A 3 -9.25 -4.02 -11.69
N ARG A 4 -8.27 -4.60 -12.40
CA ARG A 4 -6.85 -4.48 -12.04
C ARG A 4 -6.35 -3.06 -12.10
N LYS A 5 -6.83 -2.30 -13.09
CA LYS A 5 -6.51 -0.89 -13.29
C LYS A 5 -7.01 -0.05 -12.12
N GLU A 6 -8.26 -0.24 -11.71
CA GLU A 6 -8.82 0.42 -10.52
C GLU A 6 -8.03 0.09 -9.25
N ILE A 7 -7.59 -1.16 -9.10
CA ILE A 7 -6.77 -1.56 -7.94
C ILE A 7 -5.40 -0.87 -7.95
N ALA A 8 -4.79 -0.71 -9.13
CA ALA A 8 -3.50 -0.03 -9.27
C ALA A 8 -3.63 1.48 -9.01
N GLU A 9 -4.69 2.11 -9.53
CA GLU A 9 -4.99 3.53 -9.28
C GLU A 9 -5.22 3.79 -7.78
N LEU A 10 -6.08 2.99 -7.14
CA LEU A 10 -6.32 3.09 -5.69
C LEU A 10 -5.05 2.83 -4.86
N ALA A 11 -4.19 1.92 -5.30
CA ALA A 11 -2.92 1.64 -4.63
C ALA A 11 -1.98 2.87 -4.66
N ASN A 12 -1.90 3.57 -5.78
CA ASN A 12 -1.14 4.81 -5.88
C ASN A 12 -1.75 5.90 -5.00
N GLU A 13 -3.06 6.12 -5.12
CA GLU A 13 -3.80 7.12 -4.33
C GLU A 13 -3.60 6.91 -2.82
N TYR A 14 -3.75 5.68 -2.33
CA TYR A 14 -3.63 5.40 -0.89
C TYR A 14 -2.21 5.57 -0.37
N ILE A 15 -1.19 5.27 -1.18
CA ILE A 15 0.21 5.52 -0.77
C ILE A 15 0.50 7.01 -0.69
N ASP A 16 0.01 7.81 -1.65
CA ASP A 16 0.19 9.26 -1.62
C ASP A 16 -0.62 9.93 -0.51
N GLU A 17 -1.88 9.51 -0.30
CA GLU A 17 -2.70 9.95 0.83
C GLU A 17 -2.01 9.63 2.17
N PHE A 18 -1.46 8.42 2.31
CA PHE A 18 -0.77 8.00 3.53
C PHE A 18 0.49 8.83 3.76
N ASP A 19 1.26 9.11 2.70
CA ASP A 19 2.44 9.95 2.78
C ASP A 19 2.08 11.36 3.27
N VAL A 20 1.02 11.97 2.74
CA VAL A 20 0.58 13.30 3.19
C VAL A 20 0.08 13.28 4.65
N ALA A 21 -0.72 12.29 5.03
CA ALA A 21 -1.35 12.21 6.34
C ALA A 21 -0.40 11.76 7.47
N TYR A 22 0.70 11.07 7.14
CA TYR A 22 1.60 10.51 8.15
C TYR A 22 2.54 11.57 8.75
N VAL A 23 2.23 11.99 9.99
CA VAL A 23 3.02 12.94 10.80
C VAL A 23 3.08 12.43 12.25
N PRO A 24 4.24 12.54 12.96
CA PRO A 24 5.53 13.01 12.47
C PRO A 24 6.21 11.99 11.55
N LYS A 25 7.02 12.50 10.62
CA LYS A 25 7.77 11.68 9.69
C LYS A 25 8.81 10.82 10.42
N ASN A 26 8.80 9.53 10.10
CA ASN A 26 9.76 8.55 10.61
C ASN A 26 10.50 7.95 9.43
N GLU A 27 11.83 7.96 9.50
CA GLU A 27 12.70 7.52 8.41
C GLU A 27 12.41 6.08 7.94
N ARG A 28 12.05 5.17 8.85
CA ARG A 28 11.70 3.78 8.46
C ARG A 28 10.40 3.72 7.69
N ILE A 29 9.39 4.50 8.08
CA ILE A 29 8.10 4.56 7.39
C ILE A 29 8.25 5.26 6.03
N GLU A 30 9.04 6.33 5.95
CA GLU A 30 9.36 6.97 4.66
C GLU A 30 10.04 6.01 3.68
N ARG A 31 10.98 5.18 4.15
CA ARG A 31 11.60 4.13 3.31
C ARG A 31 10.57 3.10 2.83
N ILE A 32 9.59 2.75 3.65
CA ILE A 32 8.51 1.83 3.26
C ILE A 32 7.62 2.47 2.19
N ILE A 33 7.26 3.74 2.36
CA ILE A 33 6.48 4.51 1.37
C ILE A 33 7.25 4.58 0.05
N ALA A 34 8.54 4.91 0.08
CA ALA A 34 9.38 4.98 -1.11
C ALA A 34 9.48 3.62 -1.83
N TYR A 35 9.63 2.52 -1.09
CA TYR A 35 9.56 1.17 -1.65
C TYR A 35 8.20 0.90 -2.32
N GLY A 36 7.11 1.32 -1.68
CA GLY A 36 5.76 1.17 -2.23
C GLY A 36 5.58 1.91 -3.55
N LYS A 37 5.94 3.20 -3.61
CA LYS A 37 5.88 4.02 -4.83
C LYS A 37 6.70 3.40 -5.97
N LYS A 38 7.96 3.05 -5.70
CA LYS A 38 8.85 2.42 -6.69
C LYS A 38 8.32 1.08 -7.19
N SER A 39 7.79 0.24 -6.30
CA SER A 39 7.26 -1.07 -6.67
C SER A 39 6.01 -0.96 -7.56
N LEU A 40 5.17 0.06 -7.32
CA LEU A 40 4.01 0.34 -8.16
C LEU A 40 4.42 0.90 -9.54
N GLU A 41 5.48 1.71 -9.61
CA GLU A 41 6.07 2.18 -10.86
C GLU A 41 6.67 1.04 -11.69
N GLU A 42 7.40 0.12 -11.05
CA GLU A 42 8.03 -1.03 -11.70
C GLU A 42 7.02 -2.03 -12.27
N ARG A 43 5.79 -2.06 -11.74
CA ARG A 43 4.65 -2.85 -12.26
C ARG A 43 4.89 -4.37 -12.32
N GLN A 44 5.95 -4.87 -11.70
CA GLN A 44 6.28 -6.30 -11.71
C GLN A 44 5.49 -7.11 -10.67
N ILE A 45 5.05 -6.45 -9.60
CA ILE A 45 4.37 -7.06 -8.46
C ILE A 45 2.92 -6.56 -8.44
N ALA A 46 1.98 -7.45 -8.11
CA ALA A 46 0.59 -7.06 -7.97
C ALA A 46 0.40 -6.00 -6.87
N PRO A 47 -0.48 -5.00 -7.04
CA PRO A 47 -0.59 -3.87 -6.14
C PRO A 47 -1.11 -4.35 -4.78
N GLN A 48 -1.95 -5.40 -4.76
CA GLN A 48 -2.39 -6.04 -3.51
C GLN A 48 -1.23 -6.57 -2.68
N THR A 49 -0.25 -7.22 -3.33
CA THR A 49 0.94 -7.75 -2.65
C THR A 49 1.85 -6.63 -2.17
N ILE A 50 1.95 -5.53 -2.92
CA ILE A 50 2.69 -4.34 -2.50
C ILE A 50 2.01 -3.73 -1.26
N MET A 51 0.69 -3.55 -1.28
CA MET A 51 -0.08 -3.04 -0.14
C MET A 51 0.10 -3.90 1.11
N ASP A 52 -0.01 -5.23 1.00
CA ASP A 52 0.20 -6.14 2.15
C ASP A 52 1.59 -5.99 2.76
N LYS A 53 2.63 -5.93 1.92
CA LYS A 53 4.01 -5.72 2.37
C LYS A 53 4.18 -4.38 3.08
N CYS A 54 3.67 -3.29 2.49
CA CYS A 54 3.76 -1.96 3.08
C CYS A 54 3.02 -1.87 4.42
N VAL A 55 1.78 -2.36 4.47
CA VAL A 55 0.94 -2.35 5.68
C VAL A 55 1.59 -3.13 6.81
N ARG A 56 2.07 -4.35 6.55
CA ARG A 56 2.78 -5.16 7.55
C ARG A 56 4.03 -4.47 8.07
N ALA A 57 4.84 -3.92 7.17
CA ALA A 57 6.07 -3.23 7.54
C ALA A 57 5.78 -2.00 8.42
N ILE A 58 4.72 -1.23 8.10
CA ILE A 58 4.33 -0.08 8.92
C ILE A 58 3.84 -0.54 10.31
N TYR A 59 2.96 -1.55 10.38
CA TYR A 59 2.53 -2.09 11.68
C TYR A 59 3.70 -2.61 12.52
N GLU A 60 4.69 -3.26 11.90
CA GLU A 60 5.89 -3.68 12.60
C GLU A 60 6.68 -2.51 13.19
N VAL A 61 6.84 -1.42 12.43
CA VAL A 61 7.54 -0.23 12.91
C VAL A 61 6.78 0.40 14.07
N VAL A 62 5.46 0.55 13.94
CA VAL A 62 4.56 1.07 14.97
C VAL A 62 4.69 0.27 16.27
N LEU A 63 4.64 -1.06 16.19
CA LEU A 63 4.75 -1.94 17.36
C LEU A 63 6.16 -1.90 17.98
N LYS A 64 7.22 -1.99 17.17
CA LYS A 64 8.61 -2.05 17.65
C LYS A 64 9.08 -0.72 18.23
N GLN A 65 8.70 0.40 17.62
CA GLN A 65 9.13 1.73 18.04
C GLN A 65 8.11 2.43 18.94
N LYS A 66 6.96 1.80 19.20
CA LYS A 66 5.84 2.36 20.00
C LYS A 66 5.40 3.74 19.52
N ILE A 67 5.36 3.92 18.20
CA ILE A 67 4.99 5.19 17.56
C ILE A 67 3.47 5.22 17.39
N THR A 68 2.87 6.36 17.68
CA THR A 68 1.47 6.62 17.34
C THR A 68 1.34 7.06 15.89
N VAL A 69 0.48 6.37 15.14
CA VAL A 69 0.03 6.82 13.82
C VAL A 69 -1.22 7.66 14.07
N GLY A 70 -1.27 8.88 13.52
CA GLY A 70 -2.46 9.74 13.63
C GLY A 70 -3.73 9.07 13.08
N ASP A 71 -4.89 9.51 13.54
CA ASP A 71 -6.19 8.89 13.21
C ASP A 71 -6.46 8.85 11.69
N GLU A 72 -6.11 9.91 10.98
CA GLU A 72 -6.25 10.01 9.52
C GLU A 72 -5.37 8.98 8.79
N ALA A 73 -4.08 8.92 9.15
CA ALA A 73 -3.15 7.96 8.60
C ALA A 73 -3.54 6.51 8.94
N SER A 74 -4.10 6.26 10.12
CA SER A 74 -4.66 4.96 10.54
C SER A 74 -5.86 4.55 9.69
N CYS A 75 -6.75 5.49 9.34
CA CYS A 75 -7.87 5.24 8.45
C CYS A 75 -7.41 4.82 7.05
N ILE A 76 -6.39 5.50 6.51
CA ILE A 76 -5.79 5.16 5.21
C ILE A 76 -5.11 3.79 5.26
N LEU A 77 -4.41 3.47 6.35
CA LEU A 77 -3.78 2.17 6.56
C LEU A 77 -4.81 1.02 6.49
N LYS A 78 -6.00 1.22 7.09
CA LYS A 78 -7.12 0.27 6.97
C LYS A 78 -7.64 0.14 5.54
N LYS A 79 -7.68 1.23 4.76
CA LYS A 79 -8.04 1.17 3.32
C LYS A 79 -7.01 0.35 2.54
N MET A 80 -5.71 0.55 2.79
CA MET A 80 -4.63 -0.23 2.18
C MET A 80 -4.72 -1.72 2.54
N GLU A 81 -5.00 -2.05 3.80
CA GLU A 81 -5.22 -3.43 4.27
C GLU A 81 -6.44 -4.06 3.59
N LYS A 82 -7.53 -3.30 3.42
CA LYS A 82 -8.71 -3.78 2.69
C LYS A 82 -8.37 -4.07 1.23
N LEU A 83 -7.63 -3.16 0.57
CA LEU A 83 -7.21 -3.30 -0.82
C LEU A 83 -6.28 -4.51 -1.01
N SER A 84 -5.40 -4.80 -0.04
CA SER A 84 -4.52 -5.97 -0.11
C SER A 84 -5.27 -7.30 -0.08
N ARG A 85 -6.46 -7.33 0.54
CA ARG A 85 -7.34 -8.49 0.63
C ARG A 85 -8.35 -8.60 -0.50
N GLU A 86 -8.43 -7.60 -1.38
CA GLU A 86 -9.34 -7.65 -2.52
C GLU A 86 -8.88 -8.69 -3.54
N ARG A 87 -9.69 -9.74 -3.68
CA ARG A 87 -9.50 -10.76 -4.72
C ARG A 87 -9.72 -10.11 -6.09
N SER A 88 -8.65 -10.00 -6.87
CA SER A 88 -8.78 -9.75 -8.32
C SER A 88 -9.21 -11.03 -9.02
N ILE A 89 -9.90 -10.90 -10.16
CA ILE A 89 -10.14 -12.02 -11.05
C ILE A 89 -8.76 -12.57 -11.45
N LEU A 90 -8.49 -13.84 -11.15
CA LEU A 90 -7.30 -14.57 -11.59
C LEU A 90 -7.54 -15.08 -13.02
N PRO A 91 -6.92 -14.53 -14.08
CA PRO A 91 -6.70 -15.23 -15.31
C PRO A 91 -5.43 -16.08 -15.17
N PHE A 92 -5.40 -17.22 -15.85
CA PHE A 92 -4.20 -18.06 -16.06
C PHE A 92 -3.10 -17.35 -16.90
N ARG A 93 -3.08 -16.02 -16.94
CA ARG A 93 -2.25 -15.17 -17.81
C ARG A 93 -1.23 -14.41 -16.95
N ARG A 94 -0.02 -14.20 -17.49
CA ARG A 94 1.04 -13.38 -16.89
C ARG A 94 0.43 -12.07 -16.37
N TYR A 95 0.73 -11.73 -15.13
CA TYR A 95 0.19 -10.53 -14.49
C TYR A 95 0.56 -9.30 -15.32
N ASP A 96 -0.46 -8.69 -15.92
CA ASP A 96 -0.40 -7.40 -16.59
C ASP A 96 -1.36 -6.48 -15.82
N PRO A 97 -0.85 -5.43 -15.15
CA PRO A 97 -1.69 -4.51 -14.39
C PRO A 97 -2.67 -3.71 -15.25
N TRP A 98 -2.45 -3.65 -16.58
CA TRP A 98 -3.12 -2.72 -17.49
C TRP A 98 -3.88 -3.40 -18.65
N ASN A 99 -3.87 -4.73 -18.74
CA ASN A 99 -4.70 -5.54 -19.65
C ASN A 99 -5.85 -6.23 -18.92
#